data_AF-A0A832JKP7-F1
#
_entry.id   AF-A0A832JKP7-F1
#
_cell.length_a   1.000
_cell.length_b   1.000
_cell.length_c   1.000
_cell.angle_alpha   90.00
_cell.angle_beta   90.00
_cell.angle_gamma   90.00
#
_symmetry.space_group_name_H-M   'P 1'
#
loop_
_entity.id
_entity.type
_entity.pdbx_description
1 polymer ?
#
loop_
_entity_poly.entity_id
_entity_poly.type
_entity_poly.pdbx_seq_one_letter_code
_entity_poly.pdbx_strand_id
1 'polypeptide(L)' 'MGVSLYEFKDPKEALKALEKRQKELIRELEELIKKKERKEISEEEFHAQKTRLEREYVEVMDRLVQLRFIVSGGI' A
#
# COMPACT_ATOMS: atom_id res chain seq x y z
N MET A 1 6.81 -2.25 7.74
CA MET A 1 6.70 -0.84 8.18
C MET A 1 6.59 -0.01 6.92
N GLY A 2 5.50 0.74 6.75
CA GLY A 2 5.17 1.44 5.51
C GLY A 2 6.05 2.67 5.24
N VAL A 3 6.00 3.16 4.00
CA VAL A 3 6.77 4.31 3.47
C VAL A 3 6.70 5.52 4.40
N SER A 4 7.81 5.86 5.05
CA SER A 4 7.88 7.01 5.97
C SER A 4 8.01 8.32 5.20
N LEU A 5 7.16 9.29 5.50
CA LEU A 5 7.20 10.61 4.86
C LEU A 5 8.50 11.37 5.17
N TYR A 6 9.17 11.06 6.28
CA TYR A 6 10.42 11.68 6.70
C TYR A 6 11.63 11.26 5.86
N GLU A 7 11.50 10.20 5.04
CA GLU A 7 12.58 9.71 4.18
C GLU A 7 12.75 10.55 2.90
N PHE A 8 11.80 11.41 2.58
CA PHE A 8 11.78 12.17 1.32
C PHE A 8 11.91 13.66 1.58
N LYS A 9 12.84 14.31 0.87
CA LYS A 9 13.06 15.77 0.95
C LYS A 9 12.05 16.56 0.10
N ASP A 10 11.49 15.93 -0.94
CA ASP A 10 10.47 16.51 -1.82
C ASP A 10 9.12 15.74 -1.66
N PRO A 11 8.02 16.43 -1.31
CA PRO A 11 6.67 15.85 -1.27
C PRO A 11 6.25 15.13 -2.56
N LYS A 12 6.76 15.54 -3.73
CA LYS A 12 6.49 14.88 -5.02
C LYS A 12 7.19 13.53 -5.13
N GLU A 13 8.38 13.38 -4.55
CA GLU A 13 9.09 12.09 -4.49
C GLU A 13 8.36 11.12 -3.55
N ALA A 14 7.92 11.61 -2.39
CA ALA A 14 7.09 10.84 -1.46
C ALA A 14 5.78 10.37 -2.12
N LEU A 15 5.13 11.25 -2.89
CA LEU A 15 3.91 10.92 -3.63
C LEU A 15 4.15 9.79 -4.64
N LYS A 16 5.21 9.87 -5.45
CA LYS A 16 5.58 8.82 -6.41
C LYS A 16 5.90 7.49 -5.72
N ALA A 17 6.60 7.53 -4.58
CA ALA A 17 6.94 6.33 -3.82
C ALA A 17 5.67 5.64 -3.28
N LEU A 18 4.72 6.41 -2.75
CA LEU A 18 3.44 5.87 -2.28
C LEU A 18 2.56 5.34 -3.43
N GLU A 19 2.49 6.03 -4.57
CA GLU A 19 1.78 5.53 -5.76
C GLU A 19 2.38 4.21 -6.25
N LYS A 20 3.70 4.08 -6.20
CA LYS A 20 4.39 2.82 -6.51
C LYS A 20 4.01 1.73 -5.51
N ARG A 21 4.07 2.02 -4.21
CA ARG A 21 3.71 1.04 -3.17
C ARG A 21 2.25 0.60 -3.26
N GLN A 22 1.34 1.51 -3.58
CA GLN A 22 -0.07 1.19 -3.82
C GLN A 22 -0.20 0.12 -4.93
N LYS A 23 0.51 0.30 -6.05
CA LYS A 23 0.49 -0.67 -7.16
C LYS A 23 1.11 -2.01 -6.78
N GLU A 24 2.19 -1.99 -5.99
CA GLU A 24 2.80 -3.21 -5.46
C GLU A 24 1.85 -3.98 -4.54
N LEU A 25 1.15 -3.29 -3.63
CA LEU A 25 0.17 -3.90 -2.73
C LEU A 25 -0.99 -4.56 -3.48
N ILE A 26 -1.47 -3.92 -4.56
CA ILE A 26 -2.49 -4.52 -5.43
C ILE A 26 -1.97 -5.82 -6.06
N ARG A 27 -0.74 -5.80 -6.58
CA ARG A 27 -0.10 -7.01 -7.16
C ARG A 27 0.10 -8.11 -6.11
N GLU A 28 0.57 -7.76 -4.92
CA GLU A 28 0.75 -8.70 -3.81
C GLU A 28 -0.58 -9.35 -3.41
N LEU A 29 -1.67 -8.58 -3.41
CA LEU A 29 -3.01 -9.11 -3.14
C LEU A 29 -3.51 -10.03 -4.26
N GLU A 30 -3.30 -9.67 -5.52
CA GLU A 30 -3.64 -10.53 -6.66
C GLU A 30 -2.84 -11.85 -6.64
N GLU A 31 -1.55 -11.80 -6.31
CA GLU A 31 -0.72 -12.98 -6.15
C GLU A 31 -1.17 -13.85 -4.98
N LEU A 32 -1.55 -13.23 -3.85
CA LEU A 32 -2.08 -13.94 -2.69
C LEU A 32 -3.39 -14.68 -3.03
N ILE A 33 -4.27 -14.05 -3.81
CA ILE A 33 -5.50 -14.69 -4.31
C ILE A 33 -5.16 -15.89 -5.19
N LYS A 34 -4.24 -15.74 -6.15
CA LYS A 34 -3.80 -16.85 -7.02
C LYS A 34 -3.20 -18.01 -6.22
N LYS A 35 -2.39 -17.74 -5.19
CA LYS A 35 -1.84 -18.76 -4.29
C LYS A 35 -2.95 -19.53 -3.56
N LYS A 36 -3.97 -18.83 -3.07
CA LYS A 36 -5.15 -19.46 -2.46
C LYS A 36 -5.91 -20.33 -3.46
N GLU A 37 -6.17 -19.82 -4.66
CA GLU A 37 -6.87 -20.56 -5.72
C GLU A 37 -6.15 -21.86 -6.10
N ARG A 38 -4.81 -21.82 -6.11
CA ARG A 38 -3.94 -22.97 -6.34
C ARG A 38 -3.78 -23.88 -5.12
N LYS A 39 -4.40 -23.55 -3.98
CA LYS A 39 -4.28 -24.25 -2.70
C LYS A 39 -2.83 -24.35 -2.20
N GLU A 40 -1.99 -23.39 -2.56
CA GLU A 40 -0.57 -23.32 -2.14
C GLU A 40 -0.42 -22.79 -0.71
N ILE A 41 -1.47 -22.16 -0.16
CA ILE A 41 -1.53 -21.61 1.19
C ILE A 41 -2.83 -22.03 1.88
N SER A 42 -2.81 -22.06 3.21
CA SER A 42 -4.01 -22.33 4.02
C SER A 42 -4.98 -21.15 4.04
N GLU A 43 -6.23 -21.41 4.43
CA GLU A 43 -7.23 -20.36 4.60
C GLU A 43 -6.83 -19.35 5.70
N GLU A 44 -6.25 -19.86 6.80
CA GLU A 44 -5.76 -19.03 7.90
C GLU A 44 -4.58 -18.16 7.46
N GLU A 45 -3.63 -18.73 6.72
CA GLU A 45 -2.50 -18.00 6.17
C GLU A 45 -2.95 -16.93 5.16
N PHE A 46 -3.90 -17.28 4.29
CA PHE A 46 -4.49 -16.33 3.37
C PHE A 46 -5.14 -15.16 4.11
N HIS A 47 -5.97 -15.44 5.12
CA HIS A 47 -6.62 -14.38 5.90
C HIS A 47 -5.62 -13.48 6.62
N ALA A 48 -4.61 -14.06 7.27
CA ALA A 48 -3.58 -13.29 7.96
C ALA A 48 -2.80 -12.38 7.00
N GLN A 49 -2.38 -12.90 5.85
CA GLN A 49 -1.66 -12.11 4.84
C GLN A 49 -2.57 -11.05 4.19
N LYS A 50 -3.82 -11.40 3.89
CA LYS A 50 -4.81 -10.49 3.30
C LYS A 50 -5.07 -9.31 4.22
N THR A 51 -5.36 -9.56 5.50
CA THR A 51 -5.57 -8.50 6.49
C THR A 51 -4.35 -7.59 6.64
N ARG A 52 -3.13 -8.15 6.56
CA ARG A 52 -1.90 -7.34 6.59
C ARG A 52 -1.81 -6.42 5.36
N LEU A 53 -2.05 -6.94 4.16
CA LEU A 53 -2.01 -6.18 2.91
C LEU A 53 -3.09 -5.10 2.88
N GLU A 54 -4.31 -5.41 3.31
CA GLU A 54 -5.43 -4.46 3.37
C GLU A 54 -5.13 -3.29 4.32
N ARG A 55 -4.56 -3.57 5.50
CA ARG A 55 -4.14 -2.52 6.44
C ARG A 55 -3.10 -1.61 5.83
N GLU A 56 -2.06 -2.17 5.23
CA GLU A 56 -1.01 -1.38 4.59
C GLU A 56 -1.55 -0.55 3.43
N TYR A 57 -2.48 -1.11 2.65
CA TYR A 57 -3.13 -0.39 1.55
C TYR A 57 -3.90 0.83 2.04
N VAL A 58 -4.69 0.69 3.11
CA VAL A 58 -5.42 1.80 3.73
C VAL A 58 -4.46 2.88 4.23
N GLU A 59 -3.37 2.50 4.89
CA GLU A 59 -2.35 3.46 5.36
C GLU A 59 -1.67 4.21 4.20
N VAL A 60 -1.33 3.52 3.11
CA VAL A 60 -0.75 4.14 1.91
C VAL A 60 -1.74 5.10 1.27
N MET A 61 -3.02 4.72 1.17
CA MET A 61 -4.07 5.56 0.62
C MET A 61 -4.30 6.83 1.45
N ASP A 62 -4.33 6.70 2.78
CA ASP A 62 -4.45 7.85 3.69
C ASP A 62 -3.29 8.84 3.50
N ARG A 63 -2.04 8.33 3.47
CA ARG A 63 -0.85 9.16 3.22
C ARG A 63 -0.87 9.81 1.83
N LEU A 64 -1.35 9.11 0.80
CA LEU A 64 -1.52 9.67 -0.54
C LEU A 64 -2.50 10.83 -0.54
N VAL A 65 -3.64 10.71 0.15
CA VAL A 65 -4.64 11.78 0.25
C VAL A 65 -4.04 12.99 0.96
N GLN A 66 -3.37 12.79 2.10
CA GLN A 66 -2.72 13.86 2.86
C GLN A 66 -1.67 14.60 2.02
N LEU A 67 -0.79 13.88 1.33
CA LEU A 67 0.24 14.50 0.48
C LEU A 67 -0.36 15.21 -0.72
N ARG A 68 -1.39 14.65 -1.38
CA ARG A 68 -2.06 15.32 -2.48
C ARG A 68 -2.65 16.65 -2.02
N PHE A 69 -3.28 16.69 -0.86
CA PHE A 69 -3.83 17.92 -0.26
C PHE A 69 -2.74 18.98 0.00
N ILE A 70 -1.60 18.57 0.56
CA ILE A 70 -0.46 19.46 0.80
C ILE A 70 0.12 19.99 -0.52
N VAL A 71 0.33 19.11 -1.50
CA VAL A 71 0.92 19.47 -2.80
C VAL A 71 -0.01 20.33 -3.66
N SER A 72 -1.33 20.14 -3.56
CA SER A 72 -2.31 21.00 -4.23
C SER A 72 -2.43 22.40 -3.59
N GLY A 73 -1.63 22.70 -2.56
CA GLY A 73 -1.57 24.00 -1.93
C GLY A 73 -2.81 24.32 -1.12
N GLY A 74 -3.30 23.36 -0.31
CA GLY A 74 -4.52 23.50 0.49
C GLY A 74 -4.56 24.73 1.40
N ILE A 75 -4.91 25.88 0.81
CA ILE A 75 -5.54 27.11 1.32
C ILE A 75 -6.31 27.72 0.14
#